data_AF-A0A933IU33-F1
#
_entry.id   AF-A0A933IU33-F1
#
_cell.length_a   1.000
_cell.length_b   1.000
_cell.length_c   1.000
_cell.angle_alpha   90.00
_cell.angle_beta   90.00
_cell.angle_gamma   90.00
#
_symmetry.space_group_name_H-M   'P 1'
#
loop_
_entity.id
_entity.type
_entity.pdbx_description
1 polymer ?
#
loop_
_entity_poly.entity_id
_entity_poly.type
_entity_poly.pdbx_seq_one_letter_code
_entity_poly.pdbx_strand_id
1 'polypeptide(L)'
;GASYLRLNRDQLPEFELSLIPTEQIILGKAKDFTFQISAETLISVYFRAPIYLRDTYKPSISPDLQLGRSQWAAFIRSFLMFEDVLWVNHPRATYQAEVKPYQLYLANKLGFKTPKTVITNDPEQQVITKPDLIIKTLDPVILSLPQGEAFVYTNFIKRSELQTANLSGAPVILQEAVVPKVDIRVTVIGKNAYPVSKDRTTNRNRKDVLRVDA
;
A
#
# COMPACT_ATOMS: atom_id res chain seq x y z
N GLY A 1 18.82 -14.20 20.18
CA GLY A 1 17.82 -13.67 19.22
C GLY A 1 16.57 -14.52 19.32
N ALA A 2 15.41 -14.03 18.85
CA ALA A 2 14.21 -14.85 18.76
C ALA A 2 14.40 -15.96 17.71
N SER A 3 13.84 -17.15 17.93
CA SER A 3 13.75 -18.19 16.91
C SER A 3 12.64 -17.82 15.92
N TYR A 4 12.95 -17.72 14.63
CA TYR A 4 11.98 -17.35 13.61
C TYR A 4 12.25 -18.07 12.29
N LEU A 5 11.17 -18.31 11.53
CA LEU A 5 11.23 -18.73 10.14
C LEU A 5 10.94 -17.52 9.24
N ARG A 6 11.74 -17.32 8.20
CA ARG A 6 11.50 -16.29 7.18
C ARG A 6 11.11 -16.96 5.87
N LEU A 7 9.89 -16.69 5.43
CA LEU A 7 9.39 -17.13 4.13
C LEU A 7 9.44 -15.93 3.16
N ASN A 8 10.47 -15.90 2.31
CA ASN A 8 10.59 -14.90 1.25
C ASN A 8 9.81 -15.37 0.01
N ARG A 9 9.05 -14.46 -0.60
CA ARG A 9 8.13 -14.79 -1.71
C ARG A 9 8.85 -15.37 -2.93
N ASP A 10 10.02 -14.84 -3.23
CA ASP A 10 10.91 -15.25 -4.31
C ASP A 10 11.58 -16.62 -4.05
N GLN A 11 11.58 -17.08 -2.80
CA GLN A 11 12.15 -18.36 -2.39
C GLN A 11 11.09 -19.42 -2.07
N LEU A 12 9.79 -19.10 -2.16
CA LEU A 12 8.71 -20.08 -1.87
C LEU A 12 8.83 -21.38 -2.68
N PRO A 13 9.20 -21.35 -3.98
CA PRO A 13 9.42 -22.59 -4.74
C PRO A 13 10.56 -23.47 -4.23
N GLU A 14 11.45 -22.96 -3.38
CA GLU A 14 12.55 -23.71 -2.77
C GLU A 14 12.10 -24.57 -1.57
N PHE A 15 10.83 -24.41 -1.14
CA PHE A 15 10.25 -25.17 -0.04
C PHE A 15 9.24 -26.21 -0.54
N GLU A 16 9.30 -27.39 0.07
CA GLU A 16 8.19 -28.35 0.05
C GLU A 16 7.28 -28.02 1.23
N LEU A 17 6.07 -27.50 0.98
CA LEU A 17 5.15 -27.02 2.03
C LEU A 17 3.84 -27.80 2.00
N SER A 18 3.38 -28.21 3.18
CA SER A 18 2.04 -28.76 3.41
C SER A 18 1.31 -27.92 4.44
N LEU A 19 0.10 -27.47 4.09
CA LEU A 19 -0.80 -26.76 4.98
C LEU A 19 -1.96 -27.68 5.34
N ILE A 20 -2.13 -27.97 6.63
CA ILE A 20 -3.20 -28.82 7.18
C ILE A 20 -4.15 -27.89 7.95
N PRO A 21 -5.16 -27.30 7.29
CA PRO A 21 -5.92 -26.20 7.88
C PRO A 21 -6.79 -26.62 9.07
N THR A 22 -7.30 -27.84 9.07
CA THR A 22 -8.15 -28.39 10.16
C THR A 22 -7.39 -28.53 11.47
N GLU A 23 -6.08 -28.75 11.40
CA GLU A 23 -5.18 -28.86 12.57
C GLU A 23 -4.39 -27.57 12.82
N GLN A 24 -4.53 -26.58 11.93
CA GLN A 24 -3.73 -25.37 11.89
C GLN A 24 -2.22 -25.68 11.93
N ILE A 25 -1.77 -26.61 11.07
CA ILE A 25 -0.37 -27.01 10.98
C ILE A 25 0.20 -26.65 9.60
N ILE A 26 1.44 -26.15 9.61
CA ILE A 26 2.29 -26.08 8.43
C ILE A 26 3.48 -27.01 8.64
N LEU A 27 3.67 -27.94 7.72
CA LEU A 27 4.89 -28.73 7.61
C LEU A 27 5.70 -28.19 6.45
N GLY A 28 7.00 -28.02 6.65
CA GLY A 28 7.87 -27.52 5.62
C GLY A 28 9.23 -28.18 5.61
N LYS A 29 9.77 -28.34 4.41
CA LYS A 29 11.12 -28.82 4.17
C LYS A 29 11.82 -27.87 3.21
N ALA A 30 13.01 -27.43 3.62
CA ALA A 30 13.98 -26.75 2.79
C ALA A 30 15.20 -27.67 2.61
N LYS A 31 16.19 -27.21 1.84
CA LYS A 31 17.40 -27.98 1.55
C LYS A 31 18.11 -28.51 2.81
N ASP A 32 18.23 -27.66 3.83
CA ASP A 32 19.09 -27.92 4.98
C ASP A 32 18.31 -28.14 6.30
N PHE A 33 16.99 -28.03 6.28
CA PHE A 33 16.16 -28.18 7.48
C PHE A 33 14.71 -28.51 7.18
N THR A 34 14.05 -29.11 8.18
CA THR A 34 12.60 -29.28 8.22
C THR A 34 12.02 -28.47 9.37
N PHE A 35 10.76 -28.07 9.26
CA PHE A 35 10.06 -27.34 10.31
C PHE A 35 8.59 -27.73 10.38
N GLN A 36 8.02 -27.53 11.57
CA GLN A 36 6.60 -27.60 11.82
C GLN A 36 6.19 -26.32 12.54
N ILE A 37 5.11 -25.70 12.07
CA ILE A 37 4.45 -24.56 12.74
C ILE A 37 3.04 -25.03 13.09
N SER A 38 2.63 -24.84 14.33
CA SER A 38 1.29 -25.15 14.81
C SER A 38 0.72 -23.96 15.56
N ALA A 39 -0.61 -23.87 15.67
CA ALA A 39 -1.26 -22.83 16.46
C ALA A 39 -0.78 -22.80 17.93
N GLU A 40 -0.40 -23.96 18.48
CA GLU A 40 0.11 -24.09 19.84
C GLU A 40 1.52 -23.49 20.03
N THR A 41 2.34 -23.49 18.98
CA THR A 41 3.75 -23.08 19.04
C THR A 41 4.00 -21.71 18.42
N LEU A 42 3.10 -21.25 17.54
CA LEU A 42 3.24 -20.00 16.83
C LEU A 42 2.85 -18.82 17.72
N ILE A 43 3.85 -18.01 18.11
CA ILE A 43 3.62 -16.85 18.97
C ILE A 43 3.18 -15.62 18.18
N SER A 44 3.75 -15.41 16.99
CA SER A 44 3.51 -14.20 16.21
C SER A 44 3.84 -14.36 14.72
N VAL A 45 3.16 -13.57 13.89
CA VAL A 45 3.44 -13.46 12.44
C VAL A 45 3.77 -12.02 12.09
N TYR A 46 4.98 -11.80 11.55
CA TYR A 46 5.38 -10.50 11.00
C TYR A 46 5.06 -10.44 9.50
N PHE A 47 3.91 -9.87 9.16
CA PHE A 47 3.46 -9.71 7.78
C PHE A 47 4.15 -8.51 7.12
N ARG A 48 5.40 -8.73 6.70
CA ARG A 48 6.26 -7.71 6.11
C ARG A 48 6.07 -7.60 4.60
N ALA A 49 6.09 -6.36 4.10
CA ALA A 49 5.94 -6.02 2.69
C ALA A 49 4.65 -6.59 2.07
N PRO A 50 3.48 -6.24 2.65
CA PRO A 50 2.20 -6.50 2.02
C PRO A 50 2.19 -5.72 0.70
N ILE A 51 2.43 -6.39 -0.40
CA ILE A 51 2.04 -5.85 -1.70
C ILE A 51 0.61 -6.32 -1.87
N TYR A 52 -0.30 -5.46 -2.36
CA TYR A 52 -1.60 -5.88 -2.84
C TYR A 52 -1.42 -7.19 -3.61
N LEU A 53 -1.86 -8.31 -3.02
CA LEU A 53 -1.73 -9.64 -3.59
C LEU A 53 -2.72 -9.85 -4.75
N ARG A 54 -3.14 -8.76 -5.39
CA ARG A 54 -3.85 -8.79 -6.66
C ARG A 54 -2.79 -8.89 -7.74
N ASP A 55 -2.48 -10.11 -8.12
CA ASP A 55 -1.83 -10.32 -9.40
C ASP A 55 -2.89 -10.06 -10.47
N THR A 56 -2.93 -8.84 -11.00
CA THR A 56 -3.78 -8.53 -12.13
C THR A 56 -3.31 -9.36 -13.31
N TYR A 57 -4.24 -9.88 -14.12
CA TYR A 57 -3.89 -10.66 -15.29
C TYR A 57 -2.91 -9.87 -16.18
N LYS A 58 -1.75 -10.47 -16.50
CA LYS A 58 -0.74 -9.87 -17.36
C LYS A 58 -0.52 -10.78 -18.58
N PRO A 59 -1.07 -10.42 -19.75
CA PRO A 59 -0.92 -11.25 -20.95
C PRO A 59 0.55 -11.41 -21.42
N SER A 60 1.46 -10.57 -20.93
CA SER A 60 2.87 -10.56 -21.30
C SER A 60 3.75 -11.55 -20.52
N ILE A 61 3.21 -12.31 -19.56
CA ILE A 61 3.95 -13.36 -18.84
C ILE A 61 3.43 -14.74 -19.21
N SER A 62 4.28 -15.78 -19.04
CA SER A 62 3.86 -17.15 -19.32
C SER A 62 2.73 -17.61 -18.38
N PRO A 63 1.83 -18.50 -18.83
CA PRO A 63 0.77 -19.06 -17.99
C PRO A 63 1.29 -19.69 -16.70
N ASP A 64 2.43 -20.39 -16.74
CA ASP A 64 3.03 -21.04 -15.56
C ASP A 64 3.51 -20.02 -14.53
N LEU A 65 4.16 -18.93 -14.98
CA LEU A 65 4.61 -17.87 -14.09
C LEU A 65 3.42 -17.15 -13.44
N GLN A 66 2.36 -16.92 -14.22
CA GLN A 66 1.13 -16.33 -13.73
C GLN A 66 0.43 -17.22 -12.70
N LEU A 67 0.31 -18.52 -13.00
CA LEU A 67 -0.26 -19.51 -12.09
C LEU A 67 0.56 -19.54 -10.79
N GLY A 68 1.88 -19.70 -10.88
CA GLY A 68 2.78 -19.75 -9.73
C GLY A 68 2.64 -18.52 -8.82
N ARG A 69 2.66 -17.30 -9.39
CA ARG A 69 2.46 -16.07 -8.62
C ARG A 69 1.11 -16.04 -7.90
N SER A 70 0.04 -16.40 -8.59
CA SER A 70 -1.32 -16.41 -8.03
C SER A 70 -1.49 -17.45 -6.92
N GLN A 71 -0.97 -18.67 -7.10
CA GLN A 71 -1.11 -19.77 -6.15
C GLN A 71 -0.23 -19.57 -4.92
N TRP A 72 1.01 -19.09 -5.08
CA TRP A 72 1.85 -18.75 -3.91
C TRP A 72 1.25 -17.61 -3.09
N ALA A 73 0.70 -16.59 -3.75
CA ALA A 73 -0.03 -15.53 -3.06
C ALA A 73 -1.29 -16.05 -2.35
N ALA A 74 -1.99 -17.03 -2.91
CA ALA A 74 -3.13 -17.70 -2.26
C ALA A 74 -2.69 -18.52 -1.05
N PHE A 75 -1.64 -19.32 -1.18
CA PHE A 75 -1.09 -20.15 -0.11
C PHE A 75 -0.71 -19.33 1.12
N ILE A 76 0.01 -18.22 0.93
CA ILE A 76 0.39 -17.32 2.04
C ILE A 76 -0.84 -16.66 2.69
N ARG A 77 -1.88 -16.35 1.91
CA ARG A 77 -3.14 -15.82 2.47
C ARG A 77 -3.85 -16.84 3.35
N SER A 78 -3.71 -18.14 3.08
CA SER A 78 -4.30 -19.19 3.92
C SER A 78 -3.75 -19.22 5.34
N PHE A 79 -2.60 -18.58 5.61
CA PHE A 79 -2.08 -18.44 6.98
C PHE A 79 -2.99 -17.59 7.89
N LEU A 80 -3.97 -16.89 7.32
CA LEU A 80 -5.04 -16.24 8.07
C LEU A 80 -5.82 -17.20 9.00
N MET A 81 -5.70 -18.52 8.83
CA MET A 81 -6.25 -19.51 9.75
C MET A 81 -5.67 -19.43 11.18
N PHE A 82 -4.50 -18.81 11.36
CA PHE A 82 -3.93 -18.56 12.68
C PHE A 82 -4.55 -17.29 13.29
N GLU A 83 -5.72 -17.44 13.90
CA GLU A 83 -6.50 -16.31 14.44
C GLU A 83 -5.99 -15.84 15.81
N ASP A 84 -5.49 -16.75 16.65
CA ASP A 84 -5.10 -16.50 18.05
C ASP A 84 -3.62 -16.13 18.24
N VAL A 85 -2.95 -15.68 17.18
CA VAL A 85 -1.52 -15.29 17.21
C VAL A 85 -1.33 -13.78 17.04
N LEU A 86 -0.21 -13.24 17.54
CA LEU A 86 0.09 -11.83 17.37
C LEU A 86 0.49 -11.52 15.92
N TRP A 87 -0.36 -10.83 15.18
CA TRP A 87 -0.03 -10.35 13.82
C TRP A 87 0.53 -8.93 13.82
N VAL A 88 1.66 -8.74 13.13
CA VAL A 88 2.30 -7.42 12.92
C VAL A 88 2.44 -7.16 11.42
N ASN A 89 1.56 -6.44 10.75
CA ASN A 89 0.16 -6.21 11.13
C ASN A 89 -0.71 -7.32 10.52
N HIS A 90 -1.91 -7.52 11.06
CA HIS A 90 -2.87 -8.44 10.46
C HIS A 90 -3.20 -8.03 9.01
N PRO A 91 -3.28 -8.96 8.03
CA PRO A 91 -3.53 -8.61 6.63
C PRO A 91 -4.80 -7.77 6.42
N ARG A 92 -5.92 -8.14 7.06
CA ARG A 92 -7.18 -7.35 7.04
C ARG A 92 -6.97 -5.89 7.46
N ALA A 93 -6.28 -5.66 8.58
CA ALA A 93 -6.02 -4.31 9.09
C ALA A 93 -5.07 -3.54 8.17
N THR A 94 -4.10 -4.24 7.57
CA THR A 94 -3.18 -3.68 6.58
C THR A 94 -3.94 -3.17 5.35
N TYR A 95 -4.79 -3.99 4.74
CA TYR A 95 -5.56 -3.58 3.55
C TYR A 95 -6.48 -2.40 3.84
N GLN A 96 -7.14 -2.39 5.00
CA GLN A 96 -7.97 -1.27 5.41
C GLN A 96 -7.13 0.02 5.60
N ALA A 97 -5.92 -0.10 6.14
CA ALA A 97 -5.00 1.01 6.34
C ALA A 97 -4.40 1.56 5.03
N GLU A 98 -4.48 0.87 3.90
CA GLU A 98 -4.00 1.35 2.60
C GLU A 98 -5.00 2.30 1.91
N VAL A 99 -6.28 2.28 2.30
CA VAL A 99 -7.35 3.07 1.67
C VAL A 99 -7.27 4.54 2.12
N LYS A 100 -6.71 5.42 1.28
CA LYS A 100 -6.52 6.86 1.60
C LYS A 100 -7.80 7.59 2.05
N PRO A 101 -8.98 7.41 1.42
CA PRO A 101 -10.21 8.02 1.92
C PRO A 101 -10.58 7.56 3.33
N TYR A 102 -10.37 6.29 3.64
CA TYR A 102 -10.62 5.75 4.98
C TYR A 102 -9.65 6.32 6.01
N GLN A 103 -8.37 6.49 5.67
CA GLN A 103 -7.38 7.18 6.52
C GLN A 103 -7.84 8.60 6.88
N LEU A 104 -8.30 9.38 5.89
CA LEU A 104 -8.76 10.75 6.11
C LEU A 104 -10.05 10.80 6.94
N TYR A 105 -11.02 9.95 6.64
CA TYR A 105 -12.25 9.81 7.42
C TYR A 105 -11.93 9.52 8.90
N LEU A 106 -11.07 8.54 9.16
CA LEU A 106 -10.71 8.14 10.52
C LEU A 106 -9.92 9.24 11.24
N ALA A 107 -8.97 9.89 10.57
CA ALA A 107 -8.23 11.02 11.14
C ALA A 107 -9.17 12.16 11.56
N ASN A 108 -10.12 12.55 10.70
CA ASN A 108 -11.11 13.56 11.02
C ASN A 108 -12.02 13.13 12.19
N LYS A 109 -12.49 11.88 12.19
CA LYS A 109 -13.30 11.30 13.28
C LYS A 109 -12.57 11.34 14.63
N LEU A 110 -11.25 11.17 14.63
CA LEU A 110 -10.40 11.20 15.82
C LEU A 110 -9.96 12.63 16.22
N GLY A 111 -10.40 13.66 15.50
CA GLY A 111 -10.10 15.07 15.83
C GLY A 111 -8.80 15.61 15.24
N PHE A 112 -8.14 14.89 14.31
CA PHE A 112 -7.01 15.45 13.58
C PHE A 112 -7.47 16.53 12.60
N LYS A 113 -6.68 17.60 12.48
CA LYS A 113 -6.87 18.61 11.43
C LYS A 113 -6.52 17.98 10.08
N THR A 114 -7.52 17.74 9.25
CA THR A 114 -7.33 17.23 7.88
C THR A 114 -7.63 18.34 6.87
N PRO A 115 -6.86 18.45 5.77
CA PRO A 115 -7.17 19.39 4.70
C PRO A 115 -8.47 18.98 4.00
N LYS A 116 -9.24 19.96 3.53
CA LYS A 116 -10.47 19.69 2.76
C LYS A 116 -10.11 18.86 1.53
N THR A 117 -10.84 17.75 1.35
CA THR A 117 -10.53 16.73 0.35
C THR A 117 -11.82 16.27 -0.33
N VAL A 118 -11.77 16.01 -1.62
CA VAL A 118 -12.86 15.40 -2.40
C VAL A 118 -12.29 14.29 -3.29
N ILE A 119 -13.02 13.18 -3.38
CA ILE A 119 -12.75 12.12 -4.35
C ILE A 119 -13.75 12.30 -5.47
N THR A 120 -13.28 12.55 -6.69
CA THR A 120 -14.16 12.97 -7.78
C THR A 120 -13.62 12.61 -9.15
N ASN A 121 -14.51 12.40 -10.12
CA ASN A 121 -14.24 12.43 -11.55
C ASN A 121 -14.89 13.66 -12.22
N ASP A 122 -15.42 14.60 -11.44
CA ASP A 122 -16.03 15.85 -11.89
C ASP A 122 -14.98 16.99 -11.84
N PRO A 123 -14.53 17.52 -12.99
CA PRO A 123 -13.59 18.65 -13.05
C PRO A 123 -14.20 19.97 -12.58
N GLU A 124 -15.53 20.09 -12.51
CA GLU A 124 -16.25 21.29 -12.08
C GLU A 124 -16.64 21.26 -10.59
N GLN A 125 -16.13 20.29 -9.82
CA GLN A 125 -16.43 20.13 -8.40
C GLN A 125 -16.34 21.46 -7.63
N GLN A 126 -17.32 21.68 -6.75
CA GLN A 126 -17.44 22.91 -5.96
C GLN A 126 -17.08 22.72 -4.48
N VAL A 127 -16.68 21.50 -4.09
CA VAL A 127 -16.34 21.17 -2.69
C VAL A 127 -15.12 21.98 -2.25
N ILE A 128 -14.04 21.99 -3.03
CA ILE A 128 -12.85 22.78 -2.72
C ILE A 128 -12.84 24.00 -3.62
N THR A 129 -12.88 25.21 -3.04
CA THR A 129 -12.95 26.49 -3.78
C THR A 129 -11.61 27.20 -3.92
N LYS A 130 -10.56 26.72 -3.25
CA LYS A 130 -9.22 27.31 -3.31
C LYS A 130 -8.62 27.22 -4.73
N PRO A 131 -7.80 28.20 -5.14
CA PRO A 131 -7.15 28.20 -6.45
C PRO A 131 -6.05 27.14 -6.56
N ASP A 132 -5.30 26.91 -5.48
CA ASP A 132 -4.21 25.94 -5.43
C ASP A 132 -4.66 24.63 -4.78
N LEU A 133 -4.50 23.55 -5.53
CA LEU A 133 -4.92 22.21 -5.16
C LEU A 133 -3.74 21.25 -5.29
N ILE A 134 -3.87 20.11 -4.64
CA ILE A 134 -3.07 18.94 -4.96
C ILE A 134 -3.98 17.83 -5.50
N ILE A 135 -3.54 17.18 -6.56
CA ILE A 135 -4.19 16.01 -7.16
C ILE A 135 -3.37 14.75 -6.86
N LYS A 136 -4.05 13.67 -6.50
CA LYS A 136 -3.44 12.36 -6.20
C LYS A 136 -4.28 11.23 -6.78
N THR A 137 -3.64 10.13 -7.11
CA THR A 137 -4.34 8.87 -7.36
C THR A 137 -4.88 8.27 -6.06
N LEU A 138 -5.89 7.41 -6.17
CA LEU A 138 -6.41 6.64 -5.04
C LEU A 138 -5.37 5.63 -4.55
N ASP A 139 -4.80 4.85 -5.46
CA ASP A 139 -3.70 3.91 -5.19
C ASP A 139 -2.43 4.30 -5.96
N PRO A 140 -1.23 3.93 -5.48
CA PRO A 140 -0.01 4.05 -6.27
C PRO A 140 -0.17 3.26 -7.58
N VAL A 141 0.04 3.92 -8.71
CA VAL A 141 -0.01 3.28 -10.03
C VAL A 141 1.36 3.40 -10.67
N ILE A 142 1.87 2.25 -11.13
CA ILE A 142 3.00 2.16 -12.05
C ILE A 142 2.40 1.89 -13.43
N LEU A 143 2.57 2.82 -14.35
CA LEU A 143 2.10 2.70 -15.72
C LEU A 143 3.27 2.26 -16.60
N SER A 144 3.09 1.17 -17.34
CA SER A 144 4.04 0.78 -18.38
C SER A 144 3.73 1.58 -19.63
N LEU A 145 4.65 2.45 -20.03
CA LEU A 145 4.57 3.22 -21.29
C LEU A 145 5.59 2.65 -22.29
N PRO A 146 5.43 2.88 -23.60
CA PRO A 146 6.40 2.45 -24.61
C PRO A 146 7.84 2.97 -24.37
N GLN A 147 7.96 4.07 -23.62
CA GLN A 147 9.22 4.77 -23.35
C GLN A 147 9.82 4.43 -21.96
N GLY A 148 9.14 3.58 -21.16
CA GLY A 148 9.54 3.23 -19.80
C GLY A 148 8.38 3.20 -18.81
N GLU A 149 8.68 3.12 -17.51
CA GLU A 149 7.67 3.16 -16.45
C GLU A 149 7.38 4.59 -15.99
N ALA A 150 6.11 4.94 -15.79
CA ALA A 150 5.67 6.20 -15.22
C ALA A 150 5.00 5.99 -13.85
N PHE A 151 5.37 6.82 -12.89
CA PHE A 151 4.76 6.87 -11.57
C PHE A 151 3.86 8.10 -11.47
N VAL A 152 2.60 7.90 -11.10
CA VAL A 152 1.67 9.02 -10.90
C VAL A 152 1.77 9.49 -9.45
N TYR A 153 2.40 10.65 -9.23
CA TYR A 153 2.62 11.25 -7.92
C TYR A 153 1.59 12.34 -7.59
N THR A 154 1.70 12.88 -6.37
CA THR A 154 0.96 14.06 -5.95
C THR A 154 1.46 15.28 -6.73
N ASN A 155 0.60 15.88 -7.54
CA ASN A 155 0.93 17.09 -8.29
C ASN A 155 0.22 18.31 -7.71
N PHE A 156 0.90 19.46 -7.71
CA PHE A 156 0.25 20.74 -7.51
C PHE A 156 -0.42 21.15 -8.82
N ILE A 157 -1.70 21.53 -8.75
CA ILE A 157 -2.46 22.02 -9.91
C ILE A 157 -3.24 23.27 -9.52
N LYS A 158 -3.44 24.17 -10.48
CA LYS A 158 -4.40 25.25 -10.33
C LYS A 158 -5.82 24.76 -10.65
N ARG A 159 -6.82 25.41 -10.05
CA ARG A 159 -8.23 25.18 -10.38
C ARG A 159 -8.52 25.32 -11.88
N SER A 160 -7.89 26.28 -12.56
CA SER A 160 -8.04 26.48 -14.00
C SER A 160 -7.58 25.28 -14.82
N GLU A 161 -6.53 24.59 -14.37
CA GLU A 161 -6.02 23.38 -15.03
C GLU A 161 -7.00 22.20 -14.83
N LEU A 162 -7.58 22.09 -13.62
CA LEU A 162 -8.60 21.09 -13.32
C LEU A 162 -9.84 21.22 -14.22
N GLN A 163 -10.33 22.45 -14.42
CA GLN A 163 -11.53 22.70 -15.22
C GLN A 163 -11.36 22.32 -16.70
N THR A 164 -10.13 22.32 -17.21
CA THR A 164 -9.81 21.86 -18.57
C THR A 164 -9.45 20.38 -18.65
N ALA A 165 -9.34 19.69 -17.51
CA ALA A 165 -8.91 18.29 -17.47
C ALA A 165 -10.07 17.33 -17.77
N ASN A 166 -9.78 16.25 -18.51
CA ASN A 166 -10.71 15.15 -18.68
C ASN A 166 -10.53 14.11 -17.56
N LEU A 167 -11.44 14.10 -16.60
CA LEU A 167 -11.44 13.14 -15.48
C LEU A 167 -12.37 11.94 -15.69
N SER A 168 -13.06 11.84 -16.84
CA SER A 168 -14.02 10.76 -17.09
C SER A 168 -13.43 9.34 -17.00
N GLY A 169 -12.12 9.20 -17.27
CA GLY A 169 -11.44 7.91 -17.27
C GLY A 169 -11.19 7.30 -15.88
N ALA A 170 -11.09 8.12 -14.82
CA ALA A 170 -10.89 7.63 -13.45
C ALA A 170 -11.14 8.72 -12.40
N PRO A 171 -11.67 8.37 -11.22
CA PRO A 171 -11.71 9.31 -10.10
C PRO A 171 -10.31 9.61 -9.58
N VAL A 172 -10.15 10.81 -9.03
CA VAL A 172 -8.92 11.31 -8.40
C VAL A 172 -9.22 11.83 -7.00
N ILE A 173 -8.18 11.97 -6.18
CA ILE A 173 -8.24 12.69 -4.91
C ILE A 173 -7.78 14.12 -5.17
N LEU A 174 -8.67 15.09 -4.98
CA LEU A 174 -8.33 16.51 -4.92
C LEU A 174 -8.32 16.96 -3.47
N GLN A 175 -7.31 17.73 -3.08
CA GLN A 175 -7.13 18.19 -1.71
C GLN A 175 -6.58 19.62 -1.69
N GLU A 176 -6.94 20.40 -0.67
CA GLU A 176 -6.32 21.71 -0.46
C GLU A 176 -4.81 21.58 -0.25
N ALA A 177 -4.05 22.46 -0.90
CA ALA A 177 -2.62 22.58 -0.65
C ALA A 177 -2.36 23.13 0.76
N VAL A 178 -1.54 22.43 1.55
CA VAL A 178 -1.07 22.88 2.87
C VAL A 178 0.35 23.38 2.74
N VAL A 179 0.51 24.70 2.63
CA VAL A 179 1.79 25.39 2.43
C VAL A 179 1.80 26.70 3.22
N PRO A 180 2.90 27.04 3.95
CA PRO A 180 4.07 26.21 4.23
C PRO A 180 3.71 25.04 5.19
N LYS A 181 4.53 23.98 5.18
CA LYS A 181 4.34 22.82 6.07
C LYS A 181 5.68 22.22 6.51
N VAL A 182 5.65 21.53 7.65
CA VAL A 182 6.71 20.63 8.11
C VAL A 182 6.24 19.20 7.85
N ASP A 183 7.07 18.41 7.16
CA ASP A 183 6.76 16.98 6.95
C ASP A 183 7.29 16.20 8.16
N ILE A 184 6.38 15.56 8.91
CA ILE A 184 6.71 14.69 10.04
C ILE A 184 6.40 13.24 9.64
N ARG A 185 7.38 12.36 9.77
CA ARG A 185 7.21 10.91 9.65
C ARG A 185 7.17 10.30 11.04
N VAL A 186 6.02 9.78 11.43
CA VAL A 186 5.85 9.08 12.72
C VAL A 186 5.74 7.59 12.47
N THR A 187 6.68 6.82 13.01
CA THR A 187 6.56 5.35 13.06
C THR A 187 5.96 4.95 14.40
N VAL A 188 4.90 4.14 14.39
CA VAL A 188 4.25 3.66 15.62
C VAL A 188 4.46 2.14 15.74
N ILE A 189 4.97 1.70 16.88
CA ILE A 189 5.15 0.27 17.23
C ILE A 189 4.43 0.01 18.54
N GLY A 190 3.36 -0.79 18.50
CA GLY A 190 2.47 -0.96 19.65
C GLY A 190 1.89 0.39 20.08
N LYS A 191 2.26 0.85 21.29
CA LYS A 191 1.82 2.14 21.84
C LYS A 191 2.89 3.24 21.75
N ASN A 192 4.08 2.93 21.23
CA ASN A 192 5.21 3.86 21.18
C ASN A 192 5.30 4.55 19.82
N ALA A 193 5.50 5.86 19.83
CA ALA A 193 5.66 6.68 18.62
C ALA A 193 7.09 7.20 18.49
N TYR A 194 7.65 7.09 17.28
CA TYR A 194 9.00 7.50 16.92
C TYR A 194 8.93 8.53 15.78
N PRO A 195 8.83 9.83 16.10
CA PRO A 195 8.71 10.90 15.11
C PRO A 195 10.06 11.34 14.57
N VAL A 196 10.12 11.64 13.27
CA VAL A 196 11.24 12.30 12.58
C VAL A 196 10.66 13.42 11.73
N SER A 197 11.12 14.65 11.93
CA SER A 197 10.73 15.79 11.11
C SER A 197 11.79 16.09 10.05
N LYS A 198 11.34 16.47 8.86
CA LYS A 198 12.21 17.09 7.85
C LYS A 198 11.78 18.53 7.65
N ASP A 199 12.66 19.46 8.02
CA ASP A 199 12.43 20.86 7.75
C ASP A 199 12.72 21.16 6.27
N ARG A 200 11.78 21.82 5.58
CA ARG A 200 11.89 22.13 4.14
C ARG A 200 12.37 23.57 3.91
N THR A 201 13.21 24.10 4.79
CA THR A 201 13.66 25.50 4.77
C THR A 201 14.57 25.88 3.58
N THR A 202 14.90 24.96 2.66
CA THR A 202 15.62 25.29 1.41
C THR A 202 15.17 24.42 0.22
N ASN A 203 14.11 24.83 -0.49
CA ASN A 203 13.97 24.77 -1.96
C ASN A 203 12.51 24.96 -2.40
N ARG A 204 12.18 26.19 -2.79
CA ARG A 204 10.90 26.56 -3.46
C ARG A 204 10.71 25.92 -4.86
N ASN A 205 11.68 25.14 -5.36
CA ASN A 205 11.73 24.70 -6.75
C ASN A 205 11.74 23.18 -6.98
N ARG A 206 11.33 22.32 -6.03
CA ARG A 206 10.98 20.95 -6.41
C ARG A 206 9.58 20.92 -7.00
N LYS A 207 9.54 21.16 -8.32
CA LYS A 207 8.63 20.46 -9.20
C LYS A 207 8.84 18.97 -8.97
N ASP A 208 8.02 18.35 -8.10
CA ASP A 208 7.74 16.91 -8.22
C ASP A 208 6.86 16.76 -9.49
N VAL A 209 7.43 17.10 -10.65
CA VAL A 209 6.75 17.12 -11.95
C VAL A 209 7.45 16.08 -12.81
N LEU A 210 6.84 14.91 -12.87
CA LEU A 210 6.81 14.20 -14.14
C LEU A 210 5.52 14.63 -14.82
N ARG A 211 5.64 15.66 -15.67
CA ARG A 211 4.66 15.92 -16.72
C ARG A 211 4.80 14.74 -17.68
N VAL A 212 3.78 13.90 -17.73
CA VAL A 212 3.53 13.16 -18.96
C VAL A 212 2.66 14.09 -19.77
N ASP A 213 3.30 14.87 -20.64
CA ASP A 213 2.58 15.52 -21.73
C ASP A 213 2.07 14.37 -22.62
N ALA A 214 0.76 14.21 -22.67
CA ALA A 214 0.07 13.38 -23.64
C ALA A 214 -0.29 14.22 -24.86
#